data_AF-R5CSQ5-F1
#
_entry.id   AF-R5CSQ5-F1
#
_cell.length_a   1.000
_cell.length_b   1.000
_cell.length_c   1.000
_cell.angle_alpha   90.00
_cell.angle_beta   90.00
_cell.angle_gamma   90.00
#
_symmetry.space_group_name_H-M   'P 1'
#
loop_
_entity.id
_entity.type
_entity.pdbx_description
1 polymer ?
#
loop_
_entity_poly.entity_id
_entity_poly.type
_entity_poly.pdbx_seq_one_letter_code
_entity_poly.pdbx_strand_id
1 'polypeptide(L)'
;MTAGEQFVKWIKPAGCVLFLGIFAAFLVICFTAKAPVEGYTVPHDSQYYAQHLDELKAELETNLFPRLEGIEDCYISGDKLKIIISDAGFEKSSKAITHYYGENLFIIEKEAKK
;
A
#
# COMPACT_ATOMS: atom_id res chain seq x y z
N MET A 1 5.97 29.55 -46.95
CA MET A 1 5.81 28.59 -45.84
C MET A 1 5.84 29.39 -44.55
N THR A 2 4.72 29.41 -43.83
CA THR A 2 4.51 30.28 -42.65
C THR A 2 5.27 29.74 -41.43
N ALA A 3 5.94 30.63 -40.71
CA ALA A 3 6.83 30.30 -39.58
C ALA A 3 6.17 29.46 -38.46
N GLY A 4 4.84 29.43 -38.39
CA GLY A 4 4.07 28.61 -37.44
C GLY A 4 4.16 27.10 -37.67
N GLU A 5 4.34 26.62 -38.90
CA GLU A 5 4.41 25.17 -39.18
C GLU A 5 5.73 24.52 -38.73
N GLN A 6 6.83 25.28 -38.71
CA GLN A 6 8.12 24.78 -38.22
C GLN A 6 8.16 24.71 -36.68
N PHE A 7 7.54 25.67 -35.98
CA PHE A 7 7.43 25.63 -34.52
C PHE A 7 6.62 24.43 -34.02
N VAL A 8 5.50 24.10 -34.68
CA VAL A 8 4.67 22.94 -34.34
C VAL A 8 5.40 21.61 -34.63
N LYS A 9 6.17 21.55 -35.73
CA LYS A 9 7.00 20.37 -36.06
C LYS A 9 8.14 20.14 -35.06
N TRP A 10 8.65 21.17 -34.39
CA TRP A 10 9.72 21.07 -33.39
C TRP A 10 9.19 20.81 -31.96
N ILE A 11 7.98 21.28 -31.64
CA ILE A 11 7.30 20.98 -30.38
C ILE A 11 6.89 19.50 -30.27
N LYS A 12 6.52 18.85 -31.38
CA LYS A 12 6.17 17.42 -31.40
C LYS A 12 7.26 16.49 -30.81
N PRO A 13 8.52 16.55 -31.29
CA PRO A 13 9.60 15.73 -30.71
C PRO A 13 9.98 16.18 -29.30
N ALA A 14 9.98 17.50 -29.01
CA ALA A 14 10.28 18.01 -27.68
C ALA A 14 9.25 17.56 -26.62
N GLY A 15 7.96 17.56 -26.97
CA GLY A 15 6.89 17.04 -26.12
C GLY A 15 6.97 15.52 -25.90
N CYS A 16 7.38 14.78 -26.93
CA CYS A 16 7.61 13.33 -26.82
C CYS A 16 8.76 13.03 -25.85
N VAL A 17 9.87 13.77 -25.92
CA VAL A 17 11.01 13.63 -25.00
C VAL A 17 10.63 14.05 -23.58
N LEU A 18 9.86 15.13 -23.41
CA LEU A 18 9.35 15.55 -22.11
C LEU A 18 8.45 14.47 -21.48
N PHE A 19 7.54 13.90 -22.27
CA PHE A 19 6.67 12.82 -21.83
C PHE A 19 7.46 11.57 -21.46
N LEU A 20 8.45 11.17 -22.28
CA LEU A 20 9.36 10.07 -21.97
C LEU A 20 10.16 10.31 -20.69
N GLY A 21 10.60 11.55 -20.45
CA GLY A 21 11.29 11.94 -19.23
C GLY A 21 10.40 11.84 -17.99
N ILE A 22 9.17 12.36 -18.07
CA ILE A 22 8.17 12.26 -16.99
C ILE A 22 7.79 10.80 -16.74
N PHE A 23 7.60 10.00 -17.80
CA PHE A 23 7.29 8.59 -17.70
C PHE A 23 8.43 7.79 -17.07
N ALA A 24 9.67 8.05 -17.46
CA ALA A 24 10.84 7.43 -16.84
C ALA A 24 10.97 7.83 -15.36
N ALA A 25 10.74 9.10 -15.01
CA ALA A 25 10.72 9.55 -13.61
C ALA A 25 9.59 8.87 -12.82
N PHE A 26 8.41 8.70 -13.41
CA PHE A 26 7.29 7.97 -12.82
C PHE A 26 7.66 6.50 -12.58
N LEU A 27 8.26 5.82 -13.57
CA LEU A 27 8.74 4.45 -13.40
C LEU A 27 9.79 4.36 -12.30
N VAL A 28 10.77 5.28 -12.25
CA VAL A 28 11.77 5.30 -11.18
C VAL A 28 11.10 5.48 -9.81
N ILE A 29 10.13 6.37 -9.67
CA ILE A 29 9.38 6.55 -8.42
C ILE A 29 8.59 5.28 -8.07
N CYS A 30 7.89 4.67 -9.02
CA CYS A 30 7.13 3.44 -8.82
C CYS A 30 8.03 2.26 -8.44
N PHE A 31 9.20 2.12 -9.04
CA PHE A 31 10.14 1.02 -8.74
C PHE A 31 11.04 1.31 -7.54
N THR A 32 11.20 2.57 -7.11
CA THR A 32 11.93 2.95 -5.88
C THR A 32 11.03 3.00 -4.66
N ALA A 33 9.69 2.91 -4.84
CA ALA A 33 8.76 2.74 -3.74
C ALA A 33 9.05 1.41 -3.02
N LYS A 34 9.86 1.47 -1.97
CA LYS A 34 10.13 0.33 -1.11
C LYS A 34 8.81 -0.17 -0.52
N ALA A 35 8.65 -1.49 -0.51
CA ALA A 35 7.58 -2.14 0.23
C ALA A 35 7.63 -1.68 1.70
N PRO A 36 6.48 -1.38 2.33
CA PRO A 36 6.44 -0.86 3.70
C PRO A 36 6.99 -1.84 4.74
N VAL A 37 7.13 -3.12 4.38
CA VAL A 37 7.80 -4.15 5.20
C VAL A 37 8.79 -4.90 4.31
N GLU A 38 10.10 -4.76 4.58
CA GLU A 38 11.14 -5.42 3.79
C GLU A 38 11.02 -6.95 3.93
N GLY A 39 10.94 -7.65 2.79
CA GLY A 39 10.90 -9.12 2.72
C GLY A 39 9.57 -9.75 3.16
N TYR A 40 8.46 -9.01 3.07
CA TYR A 40 7.11 -9.56 3.22
C TYR A 40 6.45 -9.70 1.85
N THR A 41 6.07 -10.93 1.50
CA THR A 41 5.33 -11.24 0.27
C THR A 41 3.96 -11.77 0.65
N VAL A 42 2.92 -11.07 0.21
CA VAL A 42 1.53 -11.46 0.43
C VAL A 42 1.27 -12.82 -0.24
N PRO A 43 0.87 -13.87 0.52
CA PRO A 43 0.69 -15.20 -0.05
C PRO A 43 -0.61 -15.35 -0.86
N HIS A 44 -1.68 -14.63 -0.49
CA HIS A 44 -2.97 -14.64 -1.19
C HIS A 44 -3.57 -13.24 -1.29
N ASP A 45 -4.39 -12.98 -2.32
CA ASP A 45 -4.99 -11.66 -2.52
C ASP A 45 -6.14 -11.37 -1.53
N SER A 46 -6.55 -10.11 -1.47
CA SER A 46 -7.58 -9.64 -0.54
C SER A 46 -8.97 -10.26 -0.77
N GLN A 47 -9.30 -10.72 -1.98
CA GLN A 47 -10.56 -11.41 -2.24
C GLN A 47 -10.59 -12.81 -1.63
N TYR A 48 -9.46 -13.53 -1.66
CA TYR A 48 -9.33 -14.83 -0.98
C TYR A 48 -9.53 -14.64 0.53
N TYR A 49 -8.81 -13.68 1.12
CA TYR A 49 -8.89 -13.44 2.56
C TYR A 49 -10.22 -12.86 3.04
N ALA A 50 -11.00 -12.22 2.16
CA ALA A 50 -12.38 -11.84 2.48
C ALA A 50 -13.25 -13.06 2.87
N GLN A 51 -12.96 -14.23 2.31
CA GLN A 51 -13.68 -15.47 2.60
C GLN A 51 -12.97 -16.32 3.67
N HIS A 52 -11.70 -16.01 3.98
CA HIS A 52 -10.81 -16.78 4.85
C HIS A 52 -10.14 -15.88 5.91
N LEU A 53 -10.94 -15.14 6.68
CA LEU A 53 -10.45 -14.19 7.67
C LEU A 53 -9.66 -14.85 8.81
N ASP A 54 -9.98 -16.10 9.16
CA ASP A 54 -9.22 -16.88 10.15
C ASP A 54 -7.78 -17.17 9.67
N GLU A 55 -7.61 -17.48 8.38
CA GLU A 55 -6.29 -17.68 7.79
C GLU A 55 -5.53 -16.35 7.68
N LEU A 56 -6.22 -15.26 7.34
CA LEU A 56 -5.63 -13.91 7.33
C LEU A 56 -5.12 -13.55 8.73
N LYS A 57 -5.92 -13.78 9.77
CA LYS A 57 -5.53 -13.53 11.16
C LYS A 57 -4.26 -14.30 11.52
N ALA A 58 -4.24 -15.61 11.27
CA ALA A 58 -3.11 -16.46 11.63
C ALA A 58 -1.83 -16.06 10.85
N GLU A 59 -1.97 -15.69 9.58
CA GLU A 59 -0.87 -15.22 8.75
C GLU A 59 -0.29 -13.91 9.30
N LEU A 60 -1.16 -12.95 9.61
CA LEU A 60 -0.76 -11.67 10.19
C LEU A 60 -0.09 -11.86 11.54
N GLU A 61 -0.64 -12.67 12.43
CA GLU A 61 -0.05 -12.99 13.75
C GLU A 61 1.33 -13.65 13.62
N THR A 62 1.52 -14.50 12.61
CA THR A 62 2.76 -15.28 12.44
C THR A 62 3.85 -14.50 11.73
N ASN A 63 3.51 -13.73 10.70
CA ASN A 63 4.49 -13.14 9.77
C ASN A 63 4.55 -11.62 9.83
N LEU A 64 3.41 -10.94 10.02
CA LEU A 64 3.33 -9.48 9.93
C LEU A 64 3.45 -8.82 11.30
N PHE A 65 2.65 -9.21 12.29
CA PHE A 65 2.63 -8.63 13.64
C PHE A 65 3.99 -8.65 14.34
N PRO A 66 4.85 -9.69 14.23
CA PRO A 66 6.18 -9.65 14.80
C PRO A 66 7.10 -8.57 14.19
N ARG A 67 6.74 -8.07 13.00
CA ARG A 67 7.45 -6.99 12.28
C ARG A 67 6.78 -5.63 12.46
N LEU A 68 5.60 -5.58 13.06
CA LEU A 68 4.84 -4.36 13.32
C LEU A 68 4.98 -3.97 14.79
N GLU A 69 5.06 -2.67 15.05
CA GLU A 69 5.14 -2.15 16.41
C GLU A 69 3.74 -1.80 16.91
N GLY A 70 3.47 -2.13 18.17
CA GLY A 70 2.26 -1.70 18.88
C GLY A 70 0.99 -2.46 18.54
N ILE A 71 1.05 -3.66 17.94
CA ILE A 71 -0.14 -4.52 17.82
C ILE A 71 -0.51 -5.05 19.20
N GLU A 72 -1.70 -4.72 19.66
CA GLU A 72 -2.20 -5.09 20.99
C GLU A 72 -3.11 -6.32 20.92
N ASP A 73 -4.09 -6.29 20.01
CA ASP A 73 -5.06 -7.37 19.87
C ASP A 73 -5.56 -7.47 18.43
N CYS A 74 -5.99 -8.68 18.04
CA CYS A 74 -6.54 -8.97 16.73
C CYS A 74 -7.61 -10.06 16.80
N TYR A 75 -8.80 -9.74 16.30
CA TYR A 75 -9.91 -10.70 16.27
C TYR A 75 -10.87 -10.42 15.12
N ILE A 76 -11.63 -11.45 14.74
CA ILE A 76 -12.60 -11.35 13.65
C ILE A 76 -13.88 -10.74 14.20
N SER A 77 -14.38 -9.71 13.52
CA SER A 77 -15.62 -9.00 13.84
C SER A 77 -16.53 -9.02 12.62
N GLY A 78 -17.38 -10.04 12.54
CA GLY A 78 -18.23 -10.29 11.36
C GLY A 78 -17.37 -10.63 10.14
N ASP A 79 -17.56 -9.89 9.05
CA ASP A 79 -16.83 -10.06 7.79
C ASP A 79 -15.52 -9.24 7.70
N LYS A 80 -15.01 -8.75 8.83
CA LYS A 80 -13.77 -7.95 8.88
C LYS A 80 -12.86 -8.37 10.03
N LEU A 81 -11.57 -8.15 9.86
CA LEU A 81 -10.58 -8.35 10.89
C LEU A 81 -10.38 -7.06 11.68
N LYS A 82 -10.73 -7.07 12.97
CA LYS A 82 -10.51 -5.94 13.86
C LYS A 82 -9.13 -6.05 14.50
N ILE A 83 -8.35 -4.98 14.38
CA ILE A 83 -6.98 -4.90 14.91
C ILE A 83 -6.89 -3.69 15.83
N ILE A 84 -6.47 -3.93 17.07
CA ILE A 84 -6.21 -2.88 18.05
C ILE A 84 -4.71 -2.59 18.03
N ILE A 85 -4.37 -1.34 17.74
CA ILE A 85 -2.98 -0.89 17.67
C ILE A 85 -2.80 0.26 18.68
N SER A 86 -1.72 0.21 19.45
CA SER A 86 -1.32 1.28 20.35
C SER A 86 -1.04 2.57 19.58
N ASP A 87 -1.22 3.72 20.24
CA ASP A 87 -1.12 5.03 19.58
C ASP A 87 0.27 5.29 18.97
N ALA A 88 1.33 4.77 19.60
CA ALA A 88 2.71 4.89 19.11
C ALA A 88 2.97 4.10 17.81
N GLY A 89 2.29 2.96 17.63
CA GLY A 89 2.44 2.07 16.47
C GLY A 89 1.43 2.32 15.35
N PHE A 90 0.34 3.05 15.64
CA PHE A 90 -0.83 3.13 14.77
C PHE A 90 -0.53 3.58 13.34
N GLU A 91 0.19 4.68 13.13
CA GLU A 91 0.42 5.20 11.77
C GLU A 91 1.24 4.25 10.89
N LYS A 92 2.32 3.69 11.44
CA LYS A 92 3.18 2.77 10.69
C LYS A 92 2.46 1.45 10.43
N SER A 93 1.89 0.85 11.47
CA SER A 93 1.31 -0.49 11.42
C SER A 93 0.00 -0.50 10.63
N SER A 94 -0.87 0.50 10.81
CA SER A 94 -2.12 0.65 10.03
C SER A 94 -1.82 0.81 8.54
N LYS A 95 -0.84 1.66 8.19
CA LYS A 95 -0.45 1.88 6.80
C LYS A 95 0.19 0.64 6.17
N ALA A 96 0.97 -0.13 6.93
CA ALA A 96 1.55 -1.38 6.44
C ALA A 96 0.47 -2.42 6.14
N ILE A 97 -0.48 -2.62 7.06
CA ILE A 97 -1.57 -3.61 6.91
C ILE A 97 -2.46 -3.26 5.71
N THR A 98 -2.90 -2.00 5.63
CA THR A 98 -3.79 -1.53 4.56
C THR A 98 -3.11 -1.49 3.19
N HIS A 99 -1.79 -1.33 3.14
CA HIS A 99 -1.04 -1.38 1.88
C HIS A 99 -1.03 -2.78 1.24
N TYR A 100 -0.97 -3.84 2.05
CA TYR A 100 -0.88 -5.21 1.53
C TYR A 100 -2.24 -5.84 1.20
N TYR A 101 -3.25 -5.55 2.01
CA TYR A 101 -4.53 -6.27 1.97
C TYR A 101 -5.74 -5.35 1.68
N GLY A 102 -5.52 -4.04 1.58
CA GLY A 102 -6.56 -3.04 1.38
C GLY A 102 -7.37 -2.74 2.65
N GLU A 103 -7.96 -1.55 2.72
CA GLU A 103 -8.69 -1.07 3.91
C GLU A 103 -10.01 -1.82 4.17
N ASN A 104 -10.55 -2.51 3.15
CA ASN A 104 -11.90 -3.07 3.21
C ASN A 104 -12.02 -4.27 4.17
N LEU A 105 -10.92 -5.00 4.38
CA LEU A 105 -10.88 -6.19 5.21
C LEU A 105 -10.66 -5.89 6.69
N PHE A 106 -10.26 -4.67 7.05
CA PHE A 106 -9.83 -4.35 8.41
C PHE A 106 -10.69 -3.29 9.08
N ILE A 107 -10.81 -3.42 10.40
CA ILE A 107 -11.28 -2.36 11.28
C ILE A 107 -10.13 -2.07 12.23
N ILE A 108 -9.34 -1.04 11.91
CA ILE A 108 -8.15 -0.70 12.70
C ILE A 108 -8.55 0.36 13.72
N GLU A 109 -8.51 0.00 14.99
CA GLU A 109 -8.84 0.89 16.09
C GLU A 109 -7.57 1.24 16.86
N LYS A 110 -7.47 2.51 17.27
CA LYS A 110 -6.47 2.91 18.25
C LYS A 110 -6.87 2.36 19.60
N GLU A 111 -5.91 1.79 20.31
CA GLU A 111 -6.06 1.50 21.73
C GLU A 111 -6.52 2.78 22.44
N ALA A 112 -7.73 2.77 22.98
CA ALA A 112 -8.22 3.86 23.80
C ALA A 112 -7.52 3.76 25.16
N LYS A 113 -6.47 4.58 25.36
CA LYS A 113 -5.84 4.76 26.68
C LYS A 113 -6.93 4.96 27.73
N LYS A 114 -7.06 3.98 28.63
CA LYS A 114 -7.96 4.02 29.78
C LYS A 114 -7.32 4.77 30.94
#